data_AF-A0AAT9PQQ4-F1
#
_entry.id   AF-A0AAT9PQQ4-F1
#
_cell.length_a   1.000
_cell.length_b   1.000
_cell.length_c   1.000
_cell.angle_alpha   90.00
_cell.angle_beta   90.00
_cell.angle_gamma   90.00
#
_symmetry.space_group_name_H-M   'P 1'
#
loop_
_entity.id
_entity.type
_entity.pdbx_description
1 polymer ?
#
loop_
_entity_poly.entity_id
_entity_poly.type
_entity_poly.pdbx_seq_one_letter_code
_entity_poly.pdbx_strand_id
1 'polypeptide(L)'
;MTILNNKTTNDSLHEVKSLEGFAFIVSNHELRNLSSWIKPSEHSFDDLIFYGKLILAERKSLKRQLKRKYKPIKVLEESDRFIWFISEDLFRSPVAFSLEDRNLRFEISEEDRDILRGEMTDRLARQLLT
;
A
#
# COMPACT_ATOMS: atom_id res chain seq x y z
N MET A 1 29.55 12.96 27.08
CA MET A 1 29.47 11.49 27.10
C MET A 1 28.00 11.09 27.01
N THR A 2 27.46 11.07 25.80
CA THR A 2 26.10 10.58 25.53
C THR A 2 26.16 9.06 25.48
N ILE A 3 25.53 8.41 26.46
CA ILE A 3 25.37 6.96 26.49
C ILE A 3 24.39 6.61 25.38
N LEU A 4 24.90 6.21 24.21
CA LEU A 4 24.10 5.52 23.19
C LEU A 4 23.62 4.23 23.84
N ASN A 5 22.34 4.19 24.17
CA ASN A 5 21.67 3.03 24.69
C ASN A 5 21.57 2.01 23.55
N ASN A 6 22.66 1.26 23.34
CA ASN A 6 22.71 0.08 22.48
C ASN A 6 21.86 -1.02 23.13
N LYS A 7 20.53 -0.83 23.18
CA LYS A 7 19.62 -1.96 23.18
C LYS A 7 19.77 -2.58 21.80
N THR A 8 20.69 -3.53 21.68
CA THR A 8 20.64 -4.55 20.64
C THR A 8 19.32 -5.30 20.85
N THR A 9 18.23 -4.75 20.33
CA THR A 9 17.04 -5.54 20.06
C THR A 9 17.53 -6.66 19.16
N ASN A 10 17.53 -7.89 19.68
CA ASN A 10 17.71 -9.08 18.88
C ASN A 10 16.52 -9.15 17.92
N ASP A 11 16.57 -8.32 16.87
CA ASP A 11 15.55 -8.27 15.85
C ASP A 11 15.74 -9.53 15.03
N SER A 12 14.76 -10.43 15.06
CA SER A 12 14.85 -11.67 14.29
C SER A 12 15.07 -11.30 12.82
N LEU A 13 16.08 -11.95 12.23
CA LEU A 13 16.47 -11.75 10.84
C LEU A 13 15.85 -12.85 10.00
N HIS A 14 15.27 -12.44 8.88
CA HIS A 14 14.53 -13.32 7.97
C HIS A 14 15.23 -13.35 6.63
N GLU A 15 15.57 -14.55 6.16
CA GLU A 15 16.11 -14.71 4.81
C GLU A 15 14.96 -14.72 3.80
N VAL A 16 14.94 -13.75 2.90
CA VAL A 16 13.93 -13.65 1.84
C VAL A 16 14.58 -13.74 0.49
N LYS A 17 14.11 -14.69 -0.32
CA LYS A 17 14.55 -14.84 -1.70
C LYS A 17 13.57 -14.12 -2.63
N SER A 18 14.11 -13.25 -3.47
CA SER A 18 13.38 -12.69 -4.58
C SER A 18 13.08 -13.76 -5.64
N LEU A 19 12.06 -13.52 -6.45
CA LEU A 19 11.75 -14.39 -7.60
C LEU A 19 12.88 -14.45 -8.63
N GLU A 20 13.75 -13.43 -8.65
CA GLU A 20 14.92 -13.35 -9.52
C GLU A 20 16.14 -14.09 -8.96
N GLY A 21 16.06 -14.65 -7.74
CA GLY A 21 17.10 -15.48 -7.14
C GLY A 21 18.06 -14.74 -6.19
N PHE A 22 17.87 -13.43 -5.98
CA PHE A 22 18.62 -12.69 -4.96
C PHE A 22 18.11 -13.01 -3.56
N ALA A 23 19.01 -13.21 -2.60
CA ALA A 23 18.69 -13.39 -1.19
C ALA A 23 18.90 -12.07 -0.43
N PHE A 24 17.95 -11.75 0.45
CA PHE A 24 17.95 -10.57 1.30
C PHE A 24 17.80 -11.00 2.74
N ILE A 25 18.42 -10.24 3.64
CA ILE A 25 18.20 -10.38 5.08
C ILE A 25 17.32 -9.21 5.49
N VAL A 26 16.10 -9.53 5.93
CA VAL A 26 15.06 -8.55 6.27
C VAL A 26 14.84 -8.60 7.78
N SER A 27 14.80 -7.44 8.42
CA SER A 27 14.59 -7.37 9.85
C SER A 27 13.11 -7.50 10.21
N ASN A 28 12.80 -7.99 11.41
CA ASN A 28 11.43 -8.09 11.91
C ASN A 28 10.71 -6.73 11.91
N HIS A 29 11.43 -5.64 12.18
CA HIS A 29 10.91 -4.28 12.06
C HIS A 29 10.43 -3.94 10.62
N GLU A 30 11.18 -4.33 9.59
CA GLU A 30 10.78 -4.10 8.21
C GLU A 30 9.52 -4.88 7.83
N LEU A 31 9.42 -6.14 8.27
CA LEU A 31 8.23 -6.97 8.07
C LEU A 31 7.01 -6.40 8.80
N ARG A 32 7.18 -5.89 10.02
CA ARG A 32 6.09 -5.22 10.75
C ARG A 32 5.54 -4.01 10.00
N ASN A 33 6.38 -3.29 9.25
CA ASN A 33 5.90 -2.18 8.40
C ASN A 33 5.00 -2.65 7.25
N LEU A 34 5.07 -3.92 6.86
CA LEU A 34 4.19 -4.51 5.85
C LEU A 34 2.84 -4.92 6.44
N SER A 35 2.76 -5.19 7.75
CA SER A 35 1.56 -5.74 8.41
C SER A 35 0.28 -4.92 8.18
N SER A 36 0.37 -3.60 8.02
CA SER A 36 -0.79 -2.74 7.77
C SER A 36 -1.48 -2.99 6.43
N TRP A 37 -0.76 -3.59 5.47
CA TRP A 37 -1.23 -3.93 4.13
C TRP A 37 -1.64 -5.39 3.99
N ILE A 38 -1.52 -6.17 5.06
CA ILE A 38 -1.86 -7.58 5.09
C ILE A 38 -3.11 -7.73 5.96
N LYS A 39 -4.11 -8.46 5.47
CA LYS A 39 -5.26 -8.83 6.29
C LYS A 39 -4.76 -9.68 7.46
N PRO A 40 -5.35 -9.55 8.66
CA PRO A 40 -5.01 -10.43 9.77
C PRO A 40 -5.09 -11.89 9.31
N SER A 41 -3.98 -12.62 9.41
CA SER A 41 -3.89 -14.03 9.07
C SER A 41 -3.39 -14.80 10.26
N GLU A 42 -3.80 -16.06 10.38
CA GLU A 42 -3.25 -17.00 11.37
C GLU A 42 -1.77 -17.37 11.07
N HIS A 43 -1.32 -17.11 9.84
CA HIS A 43 0.02 -17.41 9.37
C HIS A 43 1.05 -16.37 9.83
N SER A 44 2.26 -16.84 10.18
CA SER A 44 3.41 -15.99 10.44
C SER A 44 3.96 -15.39 9.13
N PHE A 45 4.82 -14.36 9.23
CA PHE A 45 5.47 -13.81 8.04
C PHE A 45 6.33 -14.83 7.29
N ASP A 46 7.01 -15.72 8.02
CA ASP A 46 7.81 -16.78 7.45
C ASP A 46 6.94 -17.76 6.66
N ASP A 47 5.76 -18.09 7.18
CA ASP A 47 4.79 -18.90 6.45
C ASP A 47 4.33 -18.19 5.17
N LEU A 48 4.02 -16.89 5.25
CA LEU A 48 3.61 -16.12 4.08
C LEU A 48 4.70 -16.10 2.99
N ILE A 49 5.97 -16.00 3.37
CA ILE A 49 7.11 -16.06 2.45
C ILE A 49 7.27 -17.47 1.89
N PHE A 50 7.22 -18.49 2.75
CA PHE A 50 7.40 -19.90 2.39
C PHE A 50 6.33 -20.39 1.40
N TYR A 51 5.06 -20.04 1.64
CA TYR A 51 3.96 -20.35 0.72
C TYR A 51 3.91 -19.43 -0.50
N GLY A 52 4.86 -18.50 -0.63
CA GLY A 52 4.91 -17.53 -1.71
C GLY A 52 3.74 -16.55 -1.70
N LYS A 53 2.98 -16.44 -0.61
CA LYS A 53 1.89 -15.46 -0.48
C LYS A 53 2.43 -14.05 -0.37
N LEU A 54 3.61 -13.87 0.25
CA LEU A 54 4.39 -12.63 0.29
C LEU A 54 5.68 -12.86 -0.49
N ILE A 55 5.92 -12.07 -1.54
CA ILE A 55 7.10 -12.19 -2.39
C ILE A 55 7.80 -10.85 -2.56
N LEU A 56 9.11 -10.93 -2.80
CA LEU A 56 9.92 -9.80 -3.25
C LEU A 56 10.25 -10.02 -4.73
N ALA A 57 10.01 -9.02 -5.57
CA ALA A 57 10.33 -9.13 -6.99
C ALA A 57 10.81 -7.81 -7.57
N GLU A 58 11.62 -7.86 -8.62
CA GLU A 58 12.07 -6.64 -9.29
C GLU A 58 10.89 -5.82 -9.83
N ARG A 59 10.97 -4.50 -9.73
CA ARG A 59 9.94 -3.55 -10.20
C ARG A 59 9.57 -3.75 -11.66
N LYS A 60 10.53 -4.13 -12.52
CA LYS A 60 10.30 -4.45 -13.93
C LYS A 60 9.29 -5.58 -14.14
N SER A 61 9.12 -6.44 -13.13
CA SER A 61 8.19 -7.57 -13.15
C SER A 61 6.77 -7.22 -12.67
N LEU A 62 6.50 -5.97 -12.30
CA LEU A 62 5.21 -5.51 -11.77
C LEU A 62 4.02 -5.98 -12.61
N LYS A 63 4.04 -5.76 -13.94
CA LYS A 63 2.97 -6.21 -14.86
C LYS A 63 2.75 -7.72 -14.81
N ARG A 64 3.82 -8.51 -14.64
CA ARG A 64 3.75 -9.98 -14.53
C ARG A 64 3.13 -10.39 -13.20
N GLN A 65 3.48 -9.74 -12.09
CA GLN A 65 2.94 -10.08 -10.78
C GLN A 65 1.46 -9.68 -10.64
N LEU A 66 1.06 -8.53 -11.19
CA LEU A 66 -0.34 -8.13 -11.24
C LEU A 66 -1.21 -9.19 -11.96
N LYS A 67 -0.73 -9.74 -13.09
CA LYS A 67 -1.41 -10.83 -13.81
C LYS A 67 -1.51 -12.13 -12.99
N ARG A 68 -0.60 -12.34 -12.03
CA ARG A 68 -0.58 -13.49 -11.14
C ARG A 68 -1.40 -13.29 -9.86
N LYS A 69 -2.24 -12.26 -9.80
CA LYS A 69 -3.06 -11.90 -8.64
C LYS A 69 -2.24 -11.53 -7.40
N TYR A 70 -1.15 -10.80 -7.64
CA TYR A 70 -0.40 -10.16 -6.56
C TYR A 70 -0.62 -8.65 -6.60
N LYS A 71 -0.68 -8.02 -5.43
CA LYS A 71 -0.77 -6.58 -5.24
C LYS A 71 0.54 -6.05 -4.63
N PRO A 72 1.08 -4.95 -5.14
CA PRO A 72 2.23 -4.30 -4.53
C PRO A 72 1.82 -3.68 -3.19
N ILE A 73 2.57 -3.95 -2.12
CA ILE A 73 2.31 -3.42 -0.76
C ILE A 73 3.03 -2.10 -0.53
N LYS A 74 4.31 -2.06 -0.89
CA LYS A 74 5.18 -0.91 -0.63
C LYS A 74 5.89 -0.57 -1.92
N VAL A 75 5.47 0.51 -2.55
CA VAL A 75 6.36 1.26 -3.43
C VAL A 75 7.31 1.94 -2.45
N LEU A 76 8.39 1.26 -2.09
CA LEU A 76 9.54 1.96 -1.56
C LEU A 76 9.91 3.05 -2.57
N GLU A 77 10.61 4.09 -2.11
CA GLU A 77 10.98 5.31 -2.85
C GLU A 77 11.22 5.08 -4.35
N GLU A 78 10.98 6.08 -5.22
CA GLU A 78 11.03 5.92 -6.68
C GLU A 78 12.29 5.22 -7.24
N SER A 79 13.38 5.19 -6.46
CA SER A 79 14.65 4.47 -6.68
C SER A 79 14.63 2.95 -6.45
N ASP A 80 13.58 2.37 -5.89
CA ASP A 80 13.63 1.00 -5.40
C ASP A 80 13.54 -0.04 -6.52
N ARG A 81 14.59 -0.86 -6.59
CA ARG A 81 14.74 -1.92 -7.59
C ARG A 81 13.79 -3.09 -7.35
N PHE A 82 13.43 -3.35 -6.09
CA PHE A 82 12.58 -4.46 -5.67
C PHE A 82 11.33 -3.96 -4.96
N ILE A 83 10.21 -4.65 -5.17
CA ILE A 83 8.92 -4.32 -4.61
C ILE A 83 8.37 -5.54 -3.87
N TRP A 84 7.81 -5.30 -2.70
CA TRP A 84 7.04 -6.28 -1.96
C TRP A 84 5.66 -6.45 -2.58
N PHE A 85 5.30 -7.70 -2.83
CA PHE A 85 4.00 -8.08 -3.32
C PHE A 85 3.35 -9.08 -2.38
N ILE A 86 2.04 -8.97 -2.22
CA ILE A 86 1.23 -9.98 -1.53
C ILE A 86 0.13 -10.49 -2.44
N SER A 87 -0.27 -11.74 -2.22
CA SER A 87 -1.43 -12.30 -2.88
C SER A 87 -2.68 -11.46 -2.60
N GLU A 88 -3.49 -11.29 -3.63
CA GLU A 88 -4.65 -10.39 -3.64
C GLU A 88 -5.71 -10.77 -2.59
N ASP A 89 -5.80 -12.05 -2.22
CA ASP A 89 -6.68 -12.55 -1.16
C ASP A 89 -6.34 -11.97 0.22
N LEU A 90 -5.03 -11.86 0.51
CA LEU A 90 -4.48 -11.33 1.77
C LEU A 90 -4.19 -9.83 1.72
N PHE A 91 -4.29 -9.19 0.56
CA PHE A 91 -4.09 -7.76 0.44
C PHE A 91 -5.16 -6.98 1.20
N ARG A 92 -4.74 -6.15 2.14
CA ARG A 92 -5.58 -5.16 2.80
C ARG A 92 -5.31 -3.81 2.14
N SER A 93 -6.30 -3.27 1.43
CA SER A 93 -6.23 -1.88 0.96
C SER A 93 -6.36 -0.95 2.17
N PRO A 94 -5.32 -0.17 2.54
CA PRO A 94 -5.44 0.83 3.59
C PRO A 94 -6.24 2.06 3.13
N VAL A 95 -6.45 2.21 1.81
CA VAL A 95 -7.33 3.23 1.25
C VAL A 95 -8.71 2.62 1.05
N ALA A 96 -9.69 3.13 1.80
CA ALA A 96 -11.10 2.71 1.74
C ALA A 96 -11.79 3.02 0.40
N PHE A 97 -11.07 3.61 -0.57
CA PHE A 97 -11.58 3.94 -1.89
C PHE A 97 -10.61 3.42 -2.94
N SER A 98 -11.03 2.39 -3.68
CA SER A 98 -10.36 2.07 -4.94
C SER A 98 -10.56 3.26 -5.87
N LEU A 99 -9.52 3.66 -6.61
CA LEU A 99 -9.70 4.57 -7.75
C LEU A 99 -10.64 3.96 -8.82
N GLU A 100 -10.90 2.66 -8.76
CA GLU A 100 -11.88 1.95 -9.58
C GLU A 100 -13.32 2.21 -9.11
N ASP A 101 -13.53 2.63 -7.85
CA ASP A 101 -14.80 3.15 -7.34
C ASP A 101 -15.05 4.61 -7.77
N ARG A 102 -14.17 5.22 -8.58
CA ARG A 102 -14.45 6.51 -9.26
C ARG A 102 -15.52 6.42 -10.36
N ASN A 103 -16.25 5.31 -10.43
CA ASN A 103 -17.61 5.31 -10.99
C ASN A 103 -18.66 5.82 -9.98
N LEU A 104 -18.25 6.41 -8.86
CA LEU A 104 -19.01 7.49 -8.23
C LEU A 104 -19.15 8.58 -9.29
N ARG A 105 -20.26 8.52 -10.04
CA ARG A 105 -20.83 9.63 -10.76
C ARG A 105 -21.06 10.74 -9.74
N PHE A 106 -20.03 11.54 -9.48
CA PHE A 106 -20.24 12.89 -8.96
C PHE A 106 -20.96 13.62 -10.08
N GLU A 107 -22.29 13.52 -10.07
CA GLU A 107 -23.14 14.37 -10.88
C GLU A 107 -22.97 15.78 -10.32
N ILE A 108 -22.07 16.54 -10.94
CA ILE A 108 -21.92 17.97 -10.69
C ILE A 108 -23.28 18.60 -10.98
N SER A 109 -23.95 19.07 -9.93
CA SER A 109 -25.26 19.69 -10.05
C SER A 109 -25.13 21.01 -10.83
N GLU A 110 -26.26 21.59 -11.28
CA GLU A 110 -26.18 22.89 -11.95
C GLU A 110 -25.63 23.97 -11.00
N GLU A 111 -25.99 23.89 -9.71
CA GLU A 111 -25.48 24.76 -8.67
C GLU A 111 -23.96 24.64 -8.50
N ASP A 112 -23.41 23.42 -8.54
CA ASP A 112 -21.95 23.20 -8.51
C ASP A 112 -21.27 23.81 -9.74
N ARG A 113 -21.91 23.78 -10.91
CA ARG A 113 -21.39 24.41 -12.13
C ARG A 113 -21.39 25.92 -12.04
N ASP A 114 -22.43 26.50 -11.45
CA ASP A 114 -22.55 27.94 -11.25
C ASP A 114 -21.47 28.44 -10.28
N ILE A 115 -21.18 27.69 -9.21
CA ILE A 115 -20.06 27.98 -8.29
C ILE A 115 -18.73 27.95 -9.04
N LEU A 116 -18.48 26.91 -9.84
CA LEU A 116 -17.22 26.75 -10.58
C LEU A 116 -17.03 27.82 -11.67
N ARG A 117 -18.12 28.36 -12.23
CA ARG A 117 -18.08 29.49 -13.19
C ARG A 117 -17.96 30.86 -12.50
N GLY A 118 -18.09 30.92 -11.17
CA GLY A 118 -18.12 32.16 -10.42
C GLY A 118 -19.46 32.91 -10.51
N GLU A 119 -20.51 32.25 -10.99
CA GLU A 119 -21.87 32.77 -11.12
C GLU A 119 -22.67 32.54 -9.82
N MET A 120 -22.09 32.98 -8.69
CA MET A 120 -22.73 32.86 -7.38
C MET A 120 -23.91 33.82 -7.27
N THR A 121 -25.13 33.28 -7.28
CA THR A 121 -26.36 34.06 -7.01
C THR A 121 -26.61 34.22 -5.51
N ASP A 122 -27.28 35.31 -5.10
CA ASP A 122 -27.65 35.54 -3.69
C ASP A 122 -28.52 34.41 -3.11
N ARG A 123 -29.30 33.73 -3.97
CA ARG A 123 -30.09 32.56 -3.59
C ARG A 123 -29.19 31.38 -3.25
N LEU A 124 -28.19 31.10 -4.08
CA LEU A 124 -27.24 30.01 -3.88
C LEU A 124 -26.35 30.27 -2.66
N ALA A 125 -25.89 31.51 -2.48
CA ALA A 125 -25.13 31.93 -1.29
C ALA A 125 -25.91 31.71 0.01
N ARG A 126 -27.22 31.98 0.02
CA ARG A 126 -28.08 31.71 1.19
C ARG A 126 -28.30 30.23 1.45
N GLN A 127 -28.36 29.40 0.41
CA GLN A 127 -28.51 27.94 0.54
C GLN A 127 -27.24 27.26 1.07
N LEU A 128 -26.06 27.85 0.86
CA LEU A 128 -24.77 27.34 1.36
C LEU A 128 -24.48 27.74 2.82
N LEU A 129 -25.23 28.69 3.38
CA LEU A 129 -25.05 29.22 4.75
C LEU A 129 -25.89 28.47 5.81
N THR A 130 -26.71 27.51 5.40
CA THR A 130 -27.51 26.62 6.28
C THR A 130 -26.92 25.24 6.34
#